data_AF-A0A7C3PZX3-F1
#
_entry.id   AF-A0A7C3PZX3-F1
#
_cell.length_a   1.000
_cell.length_b   1.000
_cell.length_c   1.000
_cell.angle_alpha   90.00
_cell.angle_beta   90.00
_cell.angle_gamma   90.00
#
_symmetry.space_group_name_H-M   'P 1'
#
loop_
_entity.id
_entity.type
_entity.pdbx_description
1 polymer ?
#
loop_
_entity_poly.entity_id
_entity_poly.type
_entity_poly.pdbx_seq_one_letter_code
_entity_poly.pdbx_strand_id
1 'polypeptide(L)'
;MPQVWRRVSDAPRSRWNAGVCVAQRRRGLSEGGAVEVRGHRGCEVIHGIIRRWCFARVTPCGTRRRSMARKRVLVTGMSGLLGTAVRARLEGAHDLTALNRRDVPGTRTIRADIGDFDAIRPAFEGMDVVVHLAGYRGYDWESLLRANIVGLYNVFEASREAGVKRIVFASSGAAFGGWQRQEPYKSIVEGLSGEVPASLPRLGHLTLPRPAGIYGCTKVWGEALAWDYSETFELSIL
;
A
#
# COMPACT_ATOMS: atom_id res chain seq x y z
N MET A 1 -4.66 50.40 -1.08
CA MET A 1 -3.67 49.78 -0.17
C MET A 1 -3.55 48.30 -0.49
N PRO A 2 -2.47 47.82 -1.12
CA PRO A 2 -2.31 46.41 -1.44
C PRO A 2 -1.57 45.68 -0.31
N GLN A 3 -2.16 44.59 0.20
CA GLN A 3 -1.57 43.74 1.24
C GLN A 3 -0.51 42.84 0.62
N VAL A 4 0.67 42.89 1.24
CA VAL A 4 1.95 42.32 0.81
C VAL A 4 2.01 40.83 1.15
N TRP A 5 2.34 40.00 0.15
CA TRP A 5 2.73 38.61 0.34
C TRP A 5 4.09 38.52 1.03
N ARG A 6 4.18 37.95 2.23
CA ARG A 6 5.45 37.60 2.86
C ARG A 6 5.87 36.18 2.47
N ARG A 7 7.01 36.07 1.78
CA ARG A 7 7.83 34.86 1.73
C ARG A 7 8.33 34.55 3.15
N VAL A 8 8.20 33.29 3.56
CA VAL A 8 9.06 32.74 4.61
C VAL A 8 10.03 31.78 3.92
N SER A 9 11.27 32.22 3.81
CA SER A 9 12.43 31.44 3.37
C SER A 9 13.12 30.78 4.57
N ASP A 10 13.58 29.55 4.31
CA ASP A 10 14.77 28.88 4.85
C ASP A 10 14.87 28.55 6.36
N ALA A 11 14.67 27.26 6.66
CA ALA A 11 15.33 26.55 7.77
C ALA A 11 15.52 25.05 7.41
N PRO A 12 16.53 24.36 7.97
CA PRO A 12 17.31 23.34 7.26
C PRO A 12 16.73 21.92 7.28
N ARG A 13 17.01 21.18 6.19
CA ARG A 13 16.87 19.72 6.10
C ARG A 13 17.92 19.02 6.97
N SER A 14 17.52 18.32 8.02
CA SER A 14 18.20 17.07 8.45
C SER A 14 17.39 16.31 9.50
N ARG A 15 17.53 14.97 9.44
CA ARG A 15 17.10 13.93 10.40
C ARG A 15 15.65 13.41 10.29
N TRP A 16 15.53 12.44 9.39
CA TRP A 16 14.68 11.27 9.60
C TRP A 16 15.09 10.60 10.92
N ASN A 17 14.16 10.45 11.87
CA ASN A 17 14.32 9.53 12.98
C ASN A 17 13.14 8.56 13.02
N ALA A 18 13.53 7.30 13.15
CA ALA A 18 12.71 6.11 13.22
C ALA A 18 11.64 6.20 14.32
N GLY A 19 10.53 5.51 14.08
CA GLY A 19 9.47 5.33 15.07
C GLY A 19 10.03 4.79 16.39
N VAL A 20 9.79 5.56 17.45
CA VAL A 20 10.00 5.12 18.82
C VAL A 20 8.89 4.14 19.17
N CYS A 21 9.26 2.88 19.38
CA CYS A 21 8.41 1.87 19.99
C CYS A 21 8.38 2.14 21.51
N VAL A 22 7.32 2.73 22.03
CA VAL A 22 7.14 2.92 23.47
C VAL A 22 6.57 1.64 24.07
N ALA A 23 7.44 0.79 24.59
CA ALA A 23 7.06 -0.30 25.48
C ALA A 23 6.82 0.28 26.89
N GLN A 24 5.58 0.22 27.37
CA GLN A 24 5.26 0.54 28.77
C GLN A 24 5.86 -0.52 29.70
N ARG A 25 6.87 -0.14 30.50
CA ARG A 25 7.33 -0.91 31.67
C ARG A 25 6.27 -0.87 32.76
N ARG A 26 5.80 -2.03 33.21
CA ARG A 26 5.27 -2.16 34.58
C ARG A 26 6.43 -2.04 35.56
N ARG A 27 6.30 -1.14 36.54
CA ARG A 27 7.26 -0.99 37.63
C ARG A 27 7.10 -2.15 38.63
N GLY A 28 8.23 -2.63 39.13
CA GLY A 28 8.32 -3.50 40.30
C GLY A 28 8.61 -4.95 39.93
N LEU A 29 9.90 -5.32 39.96
CA LEU A 29 10.46 -6.45 40.71
C LEU A 29 11.95 -6.56 40.34
N SER A 30 12.78 -6.49 41.38
CA SER A 30 14.23 -6.62 41.37
C SER A 30 14.67 -8.07 41.15
N GLU A 31 15.77 -8.22 40.42
CA GLU A 31 16.81 -9.26 40.44
C GLU A 31 16.50 -10.66 41.00
N GLY A 32 16.76 -11.66 40.15
CA GLY A 32 17.30 -12.97 40.55
C GLY A 32 16.39 -13.89 41.37
N GLY A 33 15.78 -14.89 40.73
CA GLY A 33 15.18 -16.01 41.45
C GLY A 33 14.49 -17.01 40.54
N ALA A 34 15.08 -18.20 40.41
CA ALA A 34 14.38 -19.38 39.92
C ALA A 34 13.25 -19.70 40.91
N VAL A 35 12.02 -19.88 40.41
CA VAL A 35 10.89 -20.33 41.25
C VAL A 35 10.48 -21.73 40.80
N GLU A 36 10.89 -22.68 41.63
CA GLU A 36 10.49 -24.08 41.64
C GLU A 36 9.00 -24.20 42.01
N VAL A 37 8.21 -24.87 41.17
CA VAL A 37 6.79 -25.12 41.45
C VAL A 37 6.66 -26.50 42.11
N ARG A 38 6.44 -26.51 43.43
CA ARG A 38 6.10 -27.71 44.19
C ARG A 38 4.66 -28.12 43.93
N GLY A 39 4.46 -29.38 43.56
CA GLY A 39 3.15 -30.00 43.39
C GLY A 39 2.47 -30.28 44.72
N HIS A 40 1.15 -30.10 44.76
CA HIS A 40 0.29 -30.67 45.79
C HIS A 40 -0.60 -31.76 45.19
N ARG A 41 -0.48 -32.95 45.80
CA ARG A 41 -1.24 -34.17 45.55
C ARG A 41 -2.61 -34.08 46.20
N GLY A 42 -3.64 -34.52 45.47
CA GLY A 42 -4.96 -34.86 46.00
C GLY A 42 -5.66 -35.82 45.03
N CYS A 43 -5.88 -37.06 45.50
CA CYS A 43 -6.51 -38.24 44.87
C CYS A 43 -7.61 -37.93 43.84
N GLU A 44 -7.59 -38.51 42.62
CA GLU A 44 -7.99 -39.89 42.26
C GLU A 44 -9.38 -40.31 42.79
N VAL A 45 -10.40 -40.35 41.92
CA VAL A 45 -11.22 -41.50 41.46
C VAL A 45 -12.10 -40.91 40.31
N ILE A 46 -11.99 -41.29 39.03
CA ILE A 46 -12.66 -42.43 38.38
C ILE A 46 -11.90 -42.76 37.09
N HIS A 47 -11.54 -44.03 36.98
CA HIS A 47 -11.00 -44.68 35.79
C HIS A 47 -12.07 -44.80 34.69
N GLY A 48 -11.74 -44.38 33.47
CA GLY A 48 -12.50 -44.71 32.27
C GLY A 48 -12.27 -43.67 31.18
N ILE A 49 -11.62 -44.08 30.08
CA ILE A 49 -11.24 -43.26 28.90
C ILE A 49 -9.83 -42.64 29.02
N ILE A 50 -8.81 -43.48 29.16
CA ILE A 50 -7.46 -43.16 28.66
C ILE A 50 -7.09 -44.26 27.68
N ARG A 51 -7.00 -43.91 26.38
CA ARG A 51 -6.05 -44.41 25.37
C ARG A 51 -6.48 -44.00 23.97
N ARG A 52 -6.49 -42.70 23.71
CA ARG A 52 -6.36 -42.16 22.35
C ARG A 52 -6.12 -40.67 22.49
N TRP A 53 -5.07 -40.17 21.84
CA TRP A 53 -4.68 -38.76 21.76
C TRP A 53 -3.70 -38.27 22.84
N CYS A 54 -2.51 -38.89 22.87
CA CYS A 54 -1.29 -38.16 23.20
C CYS A 54 -0.25 -38.56 22.13
N PHE A 55 0.44 -37.56 21.55
CA PHE A 55 1.20 -37.57 20.28
C PHE A 55 0.41 -37.26 19.00
N ALA A 56 -0.30 -36.14 18.97
CA ALA A 56 -0.35 -35.37 17.74
C ALA A 56 0.95 -34.54 17.69
N ARG A 57 1.94 -35.01 16.91
CA ARG A 57 3.06 -34.15 16.50
C ARG A 57 2.44 -32.87 15.96
N VAL A 58 2.78 -31.73 16.55
CA VAL A 58 2.63 -30.44 15.87
C VAL A 58 3.58 -30.53 14.68
N THR A 59 3.07 -31.01 13.56
CA THR A 59 3.73 -30.84 12.28
C THR A 59 3.82 -29.32 12.11
N PRO A 60 5.01 -28.73 11.94
CA PRO A 60 5.08 -27.37 11.45
C PRO A 60 4.24 -27.39 10.17
N CYS A 61 3.18 -26.59 10.11
CA CYS A 61 2.54 -26.29 8.85
C CYS A 61 3.62 -25.57 8.05
N GLY A 62 4.42 -26.35 7.33
CA GLY A 62 5.38 -25.84 6.40
C GLY A 62 4.55 -24.98 5.48
N THR A 63 4.82 -23.68 5.50
CA THR A 63 4.45 -22.78 4.43
C THR A 63 5.16 -23.34 3.19
N ARG A 64 4.52 -24.34 2.56
CA ARG A 64 4.78 -24.64 1.16
C ARG A 64 4.42 -23.35 0.47
N ARG A 65 5.42 -22.50 0.28
CA ARG A 65 5.40 -21.43 -0.70
C ARG A 65 5.05 -22.19 -1.96
N ARG A 66 3.76 -22.20 -2.35
CA ARG A 66 3.36 -22.64 -3.68
C ARG A 66 4.40 -22.00 -4.58
N SER A 67 5.11 -22.79 -5.38
CA SER A 67 5.89 -22.22 -6.46
C SER A 67 4.86 -21.51 -7.32
N MET A 68 4.64 -20.23 -7.04
CA MET A 68 3.81 -19.41 -7.90
C MET A 68 4.59 -19.41 -9.20
N ALA A 69 3.96 -19.93 -10.26
CA ALA A 69 4.51 -19.83 -11.59
C ALA A 69 4.99 -18.40 -11.80
N ARG A 70 6.18 -18.23 -12.38
CA ARG A 70 6.65 -16.90 -12.75
C ARG A 70 5.57 -16.22 -13.59
N LYS A 71 5.34 -14.95 -13.27
CA LYS A 71 4.35 -14.09 -13.91
C LYS A 71 5.09 -13.03 -14.70
N ARG A 72 4.52 -12.65 -15.83
CA ARG A 72 4.94 -11.48 -16.61
C ARG A 72 4.26 -10.26 -16.01
N VAL A 73 5.06 -9.39 -15.38
CA VAL A 73 4.56 -8.24 -14.63
C VAL A 73 5.03 -6.97 -15.31
N LEU A 74 4.08 -6.16 -15.78
CA LEU A 74 4.35 -4.82 -16.25
C LEU A 74 4.32 -3.85 -15.07
N VAL A 75 5.35 -3.05 -14.89
CA VAL A 75 5.36 -1.99 -13.86
C VAL A 75 5.46 -0.64 -14.55
N THR A 76 4.42 0.17 -14.45
CA THR A 76 4.47 1.55 -14.95
C THR A 76 5.17 2.43 -13.91
N GLY A 77 6.01 3.36 -14.35
CA GLY A 77 6.71 4.26 -13.43
C GLY A 77 7.76 3.56 -12.56
N MET A 78 8.37 2.47 -13.04
CA MET A 78 9.32 1.64 -12.30
C MET A 78 10.58 2.41 -11.83
N SER A 79 11.03 3.42 -12.57
CA SER A 79 12.14 4.30 -12.16
C SER A 79 11.81 5.23 -10.98
N GLY A 80 10.55 5.30 -10.53
CA GLY A 80 10.13 6.15 -9.40
C GLY A 80 10.40 5.52 -8.03
N LEU A 81 10.19 6.30 -6.95
CA LEU A 81 10.45 5.87 -5.57
C LEU A 81 9.78 4.54 -5.19
N LEU A 82 8.48 4.37 -5.52
CA LEU A 82 7.77 3.12 -5.25
C LEU A 82 8.17 2.02 -6.24
N GLY A 83 8.45 2.40 -7.48
CA GLY A 83 8.83 1.47 -8.53
C GLY A 83 10.14 0.75 -8.25
N THR A 84 11.15 1.44 -7.70
CA THR A 84 12.43 0.83 -7.31
C THR A 84 12.26 -0.15 -6.15
N ALA A 85 11.41 0.18 -5.16
CA ALA A 85 11.09 -0.72 -4.05
C ALA A 85 10.32 -1.97 -4.53
N VAL A 86 9.33 -1.79 -5.42
CA VAL A 86 8.58 -2.89 -6.03
C VAL A 86 9.51 -3.79 -6.85
N ARG A 87 10.37 -3.20 -7.69
CA ARG A 87 11.37 -3.95 -8.45
C ARG A 87 12.24 -4.80 -7.53
N ALA A 88 12.86 -4.19 -6.52
CA ALA A 88 13.75 -4.90 -5.59
C ALA A 88 13.05 -6.09 -4.90
N ARG A 89 11.73 -6.02 -4.71
CA ARG A 89 10.96 -7.07 -4.04
C ARG A 89 10.50 -8.20 -4.96
N LEU A 90 10.30 -7.91 -6.25
CA LEU A 90 9.74 -8.84 -7.24
C LEU A 90 10.77 -9.41 -8.21
N GLU A 91 11.93 -8.76 -8.36
CA GLU A 91 13.03 -9.23 -9.19
C GLU A 91 13.50 -10.62 -8.73
N GLY A 92 13.79 -11.50 -9.69
CA GLY A 92 14.11 -12.92 -9.43
C GLY A 92 12.90 -13.82 -9.15
N ALA A 93 11.75 -13.29 -8.73
CA ALA A 93 10.53 -14.06 -8.53
C ALA A 93 9.57 -14.01 -9.73
N HIS A 94 9.60 -12.93 -10.51
CA HIS A 94 8.74 -12.69 -11.66
C HIS A 94 9.54 -12.07 -12.82
N ASP A 95 8.97 -12.10 -14.02
CA ASP A 95 9.58 -11.51 -15.21
C ASP A 95 9.05 -10.08 -15.36
N LEU A 96 9.89 -9.10 -15.04
CA LEU A 96 9.51 -7.70 -14.96
C LEU A 96 9.76 -6.98 -16.29
N THR A 97 8.76 -6.22 -16.75
CA THR A 97 8.91 -5.23 -17.83
C THR A 97 8.52 -3.85 -17.28
N ALA A 98 9.27 -2.81 -17.63
CA ALA A 98 8.96 -1.43 -17.25
C ALA A 98 8.20 -0.72 -18.38
N LEU A 99 7.22 0.12 -18.01
CA LEU A 99 6.61 1.12 -18.90
C LEU A 99 6.91 2.51 -18.33
N ASN A 100 7.85 3.21 -18.94
CA ASN A 100 8.42 4.44 -18.41
C ASN A 100 8.74 5.45 -19.52
N ARG A 101 8.78 6.75 -19.19
CA ARG A 101 9.23 7.80 -20.12
C ARG A 101 10.74 7.77 -20.39
N ARG A 102 11.51 7.02 -19.60
CA ARG A 102 12.96 6.87 -19.68
C ARG A 102 13.33 5.42 -19.40
N ASP A 103 14.48 4.97 -19.89
CA ASP A 103 14.94 3.61 -19.68
C ASP A 103 15.21 3.32 -18.20
N VAL A 104 14.93 2.08 -17.79
CA VAL A 104 15.25 1.54 -16.48
C VAL A 104 16.45 0.60 -16.62
N PRO A 105 17.65 0.97 -16.14
CA PRO A 105 18.85 0.15 -16.31
C PRO A 105 18.67 -1.28 -15.78
N GLY A 106 19.09 -2.27 -16.57
CA GLY A 106 18.98 -3.69 -16.21
C GLY A 106 17.54 -4.24 -16.22
N THR A 107 16.58 -3.55 -16.84
CA THR A 107 15.21 -4.06 -17.00
C THR A 107 14.70 -3.75 -18.40
N ARG A 108 14.04 -4.72 -19.03
CA ARG A 108 13.35 -4.49 -20.30
C ARG A 108 12.37 -3.34 -20.11
N THR A 109 12.55 -2.27 -20.89
CA THR A 109 11.73 -1.06 -20.79
C THR A 109 11.04 -0.78 -22.11
N ILE A 110 9.73 -0.60 -22.06
CA ILE A 110 8.96 0.00 -23.15
C ILE A 110 8.88 1.50 -22.85
N ARG A 111 9.47 2.32 -23.74
CA ARG A 111 9.59 3.76 -23.53
C ARG A 111 8.39 4.50 -24.14
N ALA A 112 7.44 4.89 -23.30
CA ALA A 112 6.27 5.65 -23.70
C ALA A 112 5.71 6.50 -22.55
N ASP A 113 4.84 7.44 -22.88
CA ASP A 113 4.05 8.21 -21.93
C ASP A 113 2.66 7.57 -21.81
N ILE A 114 2.19 7.33 -20.59
CA ILE A 114 0.86 6.74 -20.36
C ILE A 114 -0.29 7.61 -20.91
N GLY A 115 -0.06 8.90 -21.09
CA GLY A 115 -1.02 9.79 -21.74
C GLY A 115 -1.17 9.58 -23.26
N ASP A 116 -0.37 8.70 -23.87
CA ASP A 116 -0.46 8.30 -25.27
C ASP A 116 -0.91 6.84 -25.35
N PHE A 117 -2.18 6.62 -25.69
CA PHE A 117 -2.78 5.29 -25.67
C PHE A 117 -2.10 4.35 -26.67
N ASP A 118 -1.97 4.77 -27.94
CA ASP A 118 -1.41 3.93 -28.99
C ASP A 118 0.04 3.55 -28.70
N ALA A 119 0.83 4.47 -28.13
CA ALA A 119 2.22 4.19 -27.76
C ALA A 119 2.35 3.16 -26.62
N ILE A 120 1.39 3.06 -25.71
CA ILE A 120 1.50 2.13 -24.57
C ILE A 120 0.90 0.75 -24.84
N ARG A 121 -0.07 0.61 -25.75
CA ARG A 121 -0.79 -0.65 -26.00
C ARG A 121 0.12 -1.88 -26.15
N PRO A 122 1.22 -1.84 -26.94
CA PRO A 122 2.09 -3.02 -27.10
C PRO A 122 2.77 -3.47 -25.80
N ALA A 123 2.87 -2.60 -24.78
CA ALA A 123 3.49 -2.96 -23.50
C ALA A 123 2.65 -3.94 -22.67
N PHE A 124 1.34 -4.04 -22.95
CA PHE A 124 0.40 -4.86 -22.19
C PHE A 124 0.27 -6.28 -22.74
N GLU A 125 0.71 -6.50 -23.99
CA GLU A 125 0.58 -7.79 -24.66
C GLU A 125 1.32 -8.91 -23.90
N GLY A 126 0.58 -9.97 -23.59
CA GLY A 126 1.10 -11.10 -22.85
C GLY A 126 1.48 -10.80 -21.39
N MET A 127 1.03 -9.69 -20.81
CA MET A 127 1.25 -9.43 -19.39
C MET A 127 0.18 -10.14 -18.55
N ASP A 128 0.59 -10.75 -17.44
CA ASP A 128 -0.35 -11.39 -16.52
C ASP A 128 -0.89 -10.38 -15.49
N VAL A 129 -0.02 -9.45 -15.06
CA VAL A 129 -0.30 -8.47 -14.01
C VAL A 129 0.31 -7.11 -14.39
N VAL A 130 -0.42 -6.04 -14.10
CA VAL A 130 0.07 -4.66 -14.20
C VAL A 130 0.18 -4.07 -12.80
N VAL A 131 1.32 -3.48 -12.46
CA VAL A 131 1.51 -2.66 -11.27
C VAL A 131 1.61 -1.21 -11.73
N HIS A 132 0.54 -0.44 -11.54
CA HIS A 132 0.45 0.93 -12.00
C HIS A 132 0.93 1.92 -10.94
N LEU A 133 2.16 2.43 -11.11
CA LEU A 133 2.79 3.42 -10.23
C LEU A 133 3.10 4.75 -10.94
N ALA A 134 2.95 4.79 -12.27
CA ALA A 134 3.10 6.02 -13.02
C ALA A 134 2.00 7.03 -12.63
N GLY A 135 2.36 8.30 -12.58
CA GLY A 135 1.46 9.37 -12.20
C GLY A 135 2.23 10.63 -11.83
N TYR A 136 1.53 11.75 -11.84
CA TYR A 136 2.05 13.04 -11.42
C TYR A 136 1.55 13.39 -10.01
N ARG A 137 2.47 13.86 -9.17
CA ARG A 137 2.19 14.40 -7.83
C ARG A 137 2.58 15.87 -7.82
N GLY A 138 1.60 16.75 -7.71
CA GLY A 138 1.79 18.19 -7.74
C GLY A 138 0.45 18.91 -7.85
N TYR A 139 0.50 20.15 -8.34
CA TYR A 139 -0.68 21.03 -8.45
C TYR A 139 -0.97 21.48 -9.88
N ASP A 140 -0.06 21.20 -10.83
CA ASP A 140 -0.26 21.53 -12.24
C ASP A 140 -1.39 20.69 -12.84
N TRP A 141 -2.44 21.37 -13.32
CA TRP A 141 -3.65 20.71 -13.80
C TRP A 141 -3.39 19.87 -15.05
N GLU A 142 -2.65 20.39 -16.03
CA GLU A 142 -2.39 19.67 -17.28
C GLU A 142 -1.58 18.39 -17.03
N SER A 143 -0.58 18.45 -16.15
CA SER A 143 0.17 17.27 -15.74
C SER A 143 -0.71 16.25 -14.99
N LEU A 144 -1.62 16.71 -14.14
CA LEU A 144 -2.57 15.84 -13.42
C LEU A 144 -3.58 15.20 -14.38
N LEU A 145 -4.18 15.98 -15.28
CA LEU A 145 -5.13 15.52 -16.28
C LEU A 145 -4.47 14.48 -17.19
N ARG A 146 -3.29 14.79 -17.73
CA ARG A 146 -2.57 13.89 -18.63
C ARG A 146 -2.14 12.59 -17.95
N ALA A 147 -1.53 12.67 -16.76
CA ALA A 147 -0.93 11.50 -16.13
C ALA A 147 -1.91 10.69 -15.26
N ASN A 148 -2.77 11.37 -14.49
CA ASN A 148 -3.58 10.72 -13.47
C ASN A 148 -5.01 10.44 -13.92
N ILE A 149 -5.52 11.18 -14.92
CA ILE A 149 -6.85 10.95 -15.48
C ILE A 149 -6.69 10.17 -16.79
N VAL A 150 -6.23 10.83 -17.86
CA VAL A 150 -6.09 10.23 -19.19
C VAL A 150 -5.15 9.01 -19.14
N GLY A 151 -3.97 9.17 -18.54
CA GLY A 151 -2.98 8.11 -18.48
C GLY A 151 -3.41 6.88 -17.68
N LEU A 152 -4.18 7.05 -16.61
CA LEU A 152 -4.71 5.92 -15.86
C LEU A 152 -5.82 5.21 -16.63
N TYR A 153 -6.73 5.95 -17.26
CA TYR A 153 -7.76 5.38 -18.14
C TYR A 153 -7.12 4.53 -19.25
N ASN A 154 -6.12 5.08 -19.93
CA ASN A 154 -5.38 4.39 -20.98
C ASN A 154 -4.74 3.08 -20.48
N VAL A 155 -4.18 3.08 -19.28
CA VAL A 155 -3.58 1.87 -18.68
C VAL A 155 -4.64 0.82 -18.39
N PHE A 156 -5.81 1.21 -17.89
CA PHE A 156 -6.90 0.28 -17.62
C PHE A 156 -7.47 -0.31 -18.91
N GLU A 157 -7.71 0.53 -19.92
CA GLU A 157 -8.18 0.07 -21.23
C GLU A 157 -7.16 -0.81 -21.94
N ALA A 158 -5.89 -0.44 -21.96
CA ALA A 158 -4.86 -1.28 -22.57
C ALA A 158 -4.71 -2.62 -21.84
N SER A 159 -4.87 -2.65 -20.51
CA SER A 159 -4.90 -3.88 -19.73
C SER A 159 -6.10 -4.76 -20.10
N ARG A 160 -7.29 -4.14 -20.24
CA ARG A 160 -8.52 -4.81 -20.63
C ARG A 160 -8.41 -5.40 -22.05
N GLU A 161 -7.96 -4.61 -23.03
CA GLU A 161 -7.76 -5.04 -24.41
C GLU A 161 -6.76 -6.20 -24.52
N ALA A 162 -5.67 -6.15 -23.74
CA ALA A 162 -4.65 -7.18 -23.76
C ALA A 162 -4.99 -8.44 -22.94
N GLY A 163 -6.15 -8.46 -22.27
CA GLY A 163 -6.60 -9.59 -21.45
C GLY A 163 -5.81 -9.79 -20.16
N VAL A 164 -5.17 -8.72 -19.64
CA VAL A 164 -4.50 -8.73 -18.33
C VAL A 164 -5.53 -9.12 -17.25
N LYS A 165 -5.13 -9.95 -16.28
CA LYS A 165 -6.07 -10.46 -15.26
C LYS A 165 -6.05 -9.67 -13.96
N ARG A 166 -4.98 -8.90 -13.70
CA ARG A 166 -4.87 -8.11 -12.48
C ARG A 166 -4.13 -6.79 -12.68
N ILE A 167 -4.68 -5.72 -12.11
CA ILE A 167 -4.02 -4.44 -11.92
C ILE A 167 -3.83 -4.17 -10.43
N VAL A 168 -2.65 -3.72 -10.04
CA VAL A 168 -2.39 -3.13 -8.72
C VAL A 168 -2.23 -1.62 -8.93
N PHE A 169 -3.21 -0.85 -8.50
CA PHE A 169 -3.30 0.59 -8.67
C PHE A 169 -2.79 1.32 -7.43
N ALA A 170 -1.78 2.18 -7.61
CA ALA A 170 -1.31 3.03 -6.52
C ALA A 170 -2.26 4.22 -6.28
N SER A 171 -3.25 4.03 -5.40
CA SER A 171 -3.99 5.14 -4.81
C SER A 171 -3.12 5.95 -3.83
N SER A 172 -3.71 6.85 -3.03
CA SER A 172 -3.00 7.74 -2.13
C SER A 172 -3.81 8.09 -0.90
N GLY A 173 -3.14 8.26 0.25
CA GLY A 173 -3.75 8.88 1.43
C GLY A 173 -4.31 10.29 1.15
N ALA A 174 -3.90 10.95 0.06
CA ALA A 174 -4.50 12.21 -0.39
C ALA A 174 -5.99 12.07 -0.77
N ALA A 175 -6.50 10.89 -1.11
CA ALA A 175 -7.94 10.63 -1.30
C ALA A 175 -8.74 10.79 0.00
N PHE A 176 -8.08 10.66 1.14
CA PHE A 176 -8.66 10.80 2.49
C PHE A 176 -8.10 11.99 3.27
N GLY A 177 -7.15 12.75 2.70
CA GLY A 177 -6.42 13.78 3.43
C GLY A 177 -7.30 14.91 3.98
N GLY A 178 -8.49 15.13 3.42
CA GLY A 178 -9.46 16.10 3.93
C GLY A 178 -10.03 15.74 5.32
N TRP A 179 -9.98 14.47 5.73
CA TRP A 179 -10.33 14.07 7.10
C TRP A 179 -9.41 14.69 8.14
N GLN A 180 -8.16 14.99 7.79
CA GLN A 180 -7.20 15.66 8.67
C GLN A 180 -7.59 17.10 9.02
N ARG A 181 -8.64 17.65 8.39
CA ARG A 181 -9.17 18.99 8.67
C ARG A 181 -10.45 18.94 9.51
N GLN A 182 -10.80 17.78 10.05
CA GLN A 182 -12.02 17.57 10.83
C GLN A 182 -11.67 17.04 12.20
N GLU A 183 -12.40 17.49 13.21
CA GLU A 183 -12.29 16.85 14.51
C GLU A 183 -12.82 15.41 14.46
N PRO A 184 -12.21 14.48 15.22
CA PRO A 184 -11.05 14.67 16.11
C PRO A 184 -9.67 14.53 15.43
N TYR A 185 -9.61 14.25 14.12
CA TYR A 185 -8.35 13.99 13.41
C TYR A 185 -7.48 15.23 13.25
N LYS A 186 -8.10 16.41 13.18
CA LYS A 186 -7.40 17.69 13.12
C LYS A 186 -6.52 17.89 14.35
N SER A 187 -7.08 17.75 15.56
CA SER A 187 -6.29 17.83 16.80
C SER A 187 -5.15 16.81 16.87
N ILE A 188 -5.32 15.61 16.29
CA ILE A 188 -4.23 14.61 16.20
C ILE A 188 -3.10 15.09 15.31
N VAL A 189 -3.42 15.60 14.11
CA VAL A 189 -2.41 16.05 13.14
C VAL A 189 -1.72 17.33 13.62
N GLU A 190 -2.43 18.18 14.35
CA GLU A 190 -1.87 19.39 14.98
C GLU A 190 -1.10 19.11 16.28
N GLY A 191 -1.13 17.87 16.79
CA GLY A 191 -0.41 17.47 18.00
C GLY A 191 -1.07 17.93 19.30
N LEU A 192 -2.35 18.29 19.28
CA LEU A 192 -3.15 18.73 20.43
C LEU A 192 -3.65 17.51 21.21
N SER A 193 -2.73 16.87 21.95
CA SER A 193 -2.95 15.58 22.64
C SER A 193 -3.95 15.62 23.80
N GLY A 194 -4.28 16.81 24.33
CA GLY A 194 -5.25 16.97 25.41
C GLY A 194 -6.73 16.88 24.98
N GLU A 195 -7.01 16.98 23.68
CA GLU A 195 -8.38 17.03 23.13
C GLU A 195 -8.75 15.77 22.34
N VAL A 196 -7.86 14.77 22.27
CA VAL A 196 -8.10 13.56 21.49
C VAL A 196 -8.97 12.59 22.30
N PRO A 197 -10.19 12.25 21.83
CA PRO A 197 -11.05 11.28 22.50
C PRO A 197 -10.35 9.93 22.71
N ALA A 198 -10.61 9.28 23.85
CA ALA A 198 -10.05 7.97 24.18
C ALA A 198 -10.39 6.88 23.13
N SER A 199 -11.50 7.05 22.41
CA SER A 199 -11.90 6.21 21.28
C SER A 199 -12.13 7.07 20.04
N LEU A 200 -11.37 6.80 18.99
CA LEU A 200 -11.49 7.48 17.70
C LEU A 200 -12.12 6.52 16.68
N PRO A 201 -13.08 6.99 15.86
CA PRO A 201 -13.50 6.21 14.70
C PRO A 201 -12.28 5.95 13.81
N ARG A 202 -11.99 4.68 13.51
CA ARG A 202 -10.90 4.33 12.59
C ARG A 202 -11.37 4.60 11.17
N LEU A 203 -10.62 5.43 10.45
CA LEU A 203 -10.78 5.56 9.00
C LEU A 203 -10.35 4.24 8.35
N GLY A 204 -11.23 3.64 7.56
CA GLY A 204 -11.02 2.36 6.90
C GLY A 204 -11.46 2.40 5.44
N HIS A 205 -11.43 1.26 4.76
CA HIS A 205 -11.75 1.16 3.33
C HIS A 205 -13.22 1.46 2.99
N LEU A 206 -14.12 1.41 3.97
CA LEU A 206 -15.55 1.77 3.81
C LEU A 206 -15.84 3.24 4.16
N THR A 207 -14.84 3.98 4.64
CA THR A 207 -15.01 5.40 4.93
C THR A 207 -15.15 6.16 3.62
N LEU A 208 -16.07 7.13 3.57
CA LEU A 208 -16.21 7.99 2.41
C LEU A 208 -14.91 8.75 2.13
N PRO A 209 -14.42 8.75 0.88
CA PRO A 209 -13.23 9.51 0.53
C PRO A 209 -13.50 11.00 0.75
N ARG A 210 -12.49 11.70 1.27
CA ARG A 210 -12.51 13.16 1.44
C ARG A 210 -11.18 13.70 0.94
N PRO A 211 -11.07 14.02 -0.35
CA PRO A 211 -9.78 14.32 -0.95
C PRO A 211 -9.18 15.63 -0.45
N ALA A 212 -7.85 15.65 -0.32
CA ALA A 212 -7.07 16.86 -0.08
C ALA A 212 -6.54 17.42 -1.41
N GLY A 213 -7.20 18.45 -1.91
CA GLY A 213 -6.80 19.15 -3.14
C GLY A 213 -7.01 18.32 -4.41
N ILE A 214 -6.68 18.94 -5.55
CA ILE A 214 -6.97 18.39 -6.88
C ILE A 214 -6.25 17.05 -7.14
N TYR A 215 -5.02 16.87 -6.66
CA TYR A 215 -4.32 15.58 -6.72
C TYR A 215 -5.10 14.47 -5.98
N GLY A 216 -5.64 14.76 -4.78
CA GLY A 216 -6.49 13.82 -4.05
C GLY A 216 -7.74 13.45 -4.85
N CYS A 217 -8.38 14.42 -5.50
CA CYS A 217 -9.53 14.17 -6.38
C CYS A 217 -9.19 13.22 -7.53
N THR A 218 -8.01 13.36 -8.16
CA THR A 218 -7.60 12.42 -9.23
C THR A 218 -7.46 10.97 -8.74
N LYS A 219 -7.11 10.77 -7.47
CA LYS A 219 -7.01 9.42 -6.90
C LYS A 219 -8.35 8.83 -6.55
N VAL A 220 -9.30 9.64 -6.07
CA VAL A 220 -10.71 9.23 -5.91
C VAL A 220 -11.32 8.84 -7.26
N TRP A 221 -11.04 9.62 -8.32
CA TRP A 221 -11.45 9.25 -9.68
C TRP A 221 -10.88 7.89 -10.10
N GLY A 222 -9.61 7.64 -9.83
CA GLY A 222 -8.98 6.34 -10.14
C GLY A 222 -9.57 5.17 -9.34
N GLU A 223 -9.92 5.37 -8.07
CA GLU A 223 -10.63 4.36 -7.26
C GLU A 223 -12.03 4.08 -7.80
N ALA A 224 -12.78 5.12 -8.21
CA ALA A 224 -14.09 4.94 -8.83
C ALA A 224 -14.01 4.21 -10.17
N LEU A 225 -13.01 4.53 -10.99
CA LEU A 225 -12.74 3.82 -12.25
C LEU A 225 -12.37 2.35 -11.99
N ALA A 226 -11.57 2.09 -10.96
CA ALA A 226 -11.19 0.73 -10.57
C ALA A 226 -12.40 -0.10 -10.17
N TRP A 227 -13.34 0.49 -9.42
CA TRP A 227 -14.60 -0.14 -9.08
C TRP A 227 -15.37 -0.54 -10.33
N ASP A 228 -15.65 0.43 -11.21
CA ASP A 228 -16.40 0.21 -12.46
C ASP A 228 -15.81 -0.90 -13.32
N TYR A 229 -14.49 -0.89 -13.53
CA TYR A 229 -13.81 -1.88 -14.36
C TYR A 229 -13.82 -3.26 -13.72
N SER A 230 -13.74 -3.34 -12.39
CA SER A 230 -13.75 -4.62 -11.68
C SER A 230 -15.13 -5.28 -11.65
N GLU A 231 -16.20 -4.50 -11.71
CA GLU A 231 -17.57 -4.99 -11.80
C GLU A 231 -17.98 -5.33 -13.24
N THR A 232 -17.47 -4.55 -14.21
CA THR A 232 -17.90 -4.65 -15.62
C THR A 232 -17.10 -5.69 -16.40
N PHE A 233 -15.83 -5.91 -16.05
CA PHE A 233 -14.93 -6.79 -16.80
C PHE A 233 -14.31 -7.87 -15.91
N GLU A 234 -13.78 -8.94 -16.51
CA GLU A 234 -13.01 -9.97 -15.79
C GLU A 234 -11.59 -9.48 -15.40
N LEU A 235 -11.52 -8.32 -14.76
CA LEU A 235 -10.29 -7.61 -14.41
C LEU A 235 -10.26 -7.32 -12.91
N SER A 236 -9.38 -8.00 -12.17
CA SER A 236 -9.18 -7.74 -10.74
C SER A 236 -8.35 -6.47 -10.55
N ILE A 237 -8.85 -5.47 -9.83
CA ILE A 237 -8.10 -4.25 -9.51
C ILE A 237 -7.96 -4.12 -7.99
N LEU A 238 -6.74 -3.87 -7.52
CA LEU A 238 -6.37 -3.73 -6.11
C LEU A 238 -5.72 -2.38 -5.83
#